data_AF-A0AA92IH94-F1
#
_entry.id   AF-A0AA92IH94-F1
#
_cell.length_a   1.000
_cell.length_b   1.000
_cell.length_c   1.000
_cell.angle_alpha   90.00
_cell.angle_beta   90.00
_cell.angle_gamma   90.00
#
_symmetry.space_group_name_H-M   'P 1'
#
loop_
_entity.id
_entity.type
_entity.pdbx_description
1 polymer ?
#
loop_
_entity_poly.entity_id
_entity_poly.type
_entity_poly.pdbx_seq_one_letter_code
_entity_poly.pdbx_strand_id
1 'polypeptide(L)'
;MPGAQELLDKCRTADTRVILISNRGHADLEDEVNHLGMMHYFDAVSGTPIIMRPKPGVQQQEMPETLQKRLTAALRGDNDEALRQVLDEASTFAHPDTTVVDRGDKKPGATRLLRSLEHLAVPPDVPVTSYGDQASDVKQLQTLADQGRHVDGVIVNPQRSDVGQKIDVAGIPTRVLSSMEEL
;
A
#
# COMPACT_ATOMS: atom_id res chain seq x y z
N MET A 1 4.51 12.41 9.00
CA MET A 1 3.59 12.22 10.14
C MET A 1 4.44 12.21 11.41
N PRO A 2 4.14 13.05 12.41
CA PRO A 2 4.84 13.01 13.71
C PRO A 2 4.76 11.62 14.35
N GLY A 3 5.84 11.16 14.99
CA GLY A 3 5.90 9.84 15.67
C GLY A 3 6.29 8.67 14.76
N ALA A 4 6.21 8.82 13.43
CA ALA A 4 6.49 7.72 12.50
C ALA A 4 7.96 7.32 12.48
N GLN A 5 8.87 8.31 12.50
CA GLN A 5 10.30 8.04 12.50
C GLN A 5 10.73 7.46 13.85
N GLU A 6 10.22 7.99 14.95
CA GLU A 6 10.48 7.50 16.30
C GLU A 6 10.02 6.05 16.49
N LEU A 7 8.87 5.68 15.92
CA LEU A 7 8.42 4.29 15.89
C LEU A 7 9.39 3.39 15.11
N LEU A 8 9.81 3.82 13.91
CA LEU A 8 10.75 3.05 13.10
C LEU A 8 12.12 2.90 13.79
N ASP A 9 12.61 3.96 14.44
CA ASP A 9 13.84 3.93 15.24
C ASP A 9 13.72 2.95 16.42
N LYS A 10 12.58 2.95 17.14
CA LYS A 10 12.30 1.99 18.23
C LYS A 10 12.24 0.54 17.72
N CYS A 11 11.64 0.31 16.56
CA CYS A 11 11.51 -1.01 15.97
C CYS A 11 12.83 -1.54 15.38
N ARG A 12 13.82 -0.67 15.12
CA ARG A 12 15.06 -1.06 14.46
C ARG A 12 16.05 -1.70 15.43
N THR A 13 15.80 -2.96 15.76
CA THR A 13 16.70 -3.81 16.56
C THR A 13 17.20 -5.00 15.74
N ALA A 14 18.24 -5.69 16.21
CA ALA A 14 18.77 -6.87 15.52
C ALA A 14 17.73 -8.01 15.41
N ASP A 15 16.79 -8.05 16.36
CA ASP A 15 15.81 -9.12 16.52
C ASP A 15 14.44 -8.79 15.91
N THR A 16 14.26 -7.57 15.40
CA THR A 16 13.02 -7.14 14.75
C THR A 16 13.19 -7.13 13.24
N ARG A 17 12.10 -7.39 12.53
CA ARG A 17 12.01 -7.15 11.08
C ARG A 17 10.87 -6.18 10.79
N VAL A 18 11.13 -5.21 9.93
CA VAL A 18 10.16 -4.17 9.56
C VAL A 18 9.82 -4.31 8.08
N ILE A 19 8.53 -4.50 7.78
CA ILE A 19 8.04 -4.73 6.42
C ILE A 19 7.06 -3.61 6.05
N LEU A 20 7.29 -2.94 4.92
CA LEU A 20 6.36 -1.94 4.38
C LEU A 20 5.43 -2.57 3.34
N ILE A 21 4.12 -2.63 3.62
CA ILE A 21 3.11 -3.14 2.68
C ILE A 21 2.10 -2.06 2.30
N SER A 22 2.09 -1.66 1.03
CA SER A 22 1.22 -0.58 0.52
C SER A 22 0.40 -1.01 -0.70
N ASN A 23 -0.82 -0.48 -0.83
CA ASN A 23 -1.66 -0.68 -2.03
C ASN A 23 -1.26 0.24 -3.21
N ARG A 24 -0.19 1.03 -3.05
CA ARG A 24 0.48 1.77 -4.14
C ARG A 24 1.21 0.81 -5.08
N GLY A 25 1.55 1.27 -6.30
CA GLY A 25 2.39 0.50 -7.21
C GLY A 25 3.77 0.24 -6.59
N HIS A 26 4.38 -0.91 -6.87
CA HIS A 26 5.67 -1.27 -6.29
C HIS A 26 6.79 -0.28 -6.64
N ALA A 27 6.96 0.07 -7.93
CA ALA A 27 7.94 1.06 -8.35
C ALA A 27 7.71 2.43 -7.68
N ASP A 28 6.48 2.96 -7.74
CA ASP A 28 6.12 4.23 -7.11
C ASP A 28 6.38 4.27 -5.61
N LEU A 29 6.31 3.12 -4.93
CA LEU A 29 6.56 3.00 -3.50
C LEU A 29 8.05 2.98 -3.20
N GLU A 30 8.83 2.20 -3.96
CA GLU A 30 10.29 2.14 -3.78
C GLU A 30 10.94 3.48 -4.09
N ASP A 31 10.53 4.16 -5.17
CA ASP A 31 11.06 5.47 -5.54
C ASP A 31 10.80 6.51 -4.44
N GLU A 32 9.61 6.52 -3.85
CA GLU A 32 9.27 7.43 -2.76
C GLU A 32 10.05 7.14 -1.48
N VAL A 33 10.17 5.88 -1.09
CA VAL A 33 10.93 5.48 0.11
C VAL A 33 12.42 5.81 -0.05
N ASN A 34 12.96 5.63 -1.25
CA ASN A 34 14.33 6.01 -1.58
C ASN A 34 14.50 7.53 -1.56
N HIS A 35 13.56 8.28 -2.15
CA HIS A 35 13.59 9.74 -2.16
C HIS A 35 13.55 10.33 -0.74
N LEU A 36 12.77 9.73 0.15
CA LEU A 36 12.70 10.11 1.57
C LEU A 36 13.92 9.64 2.38
N GLY A 37 14.84 8.87 1.77
CA GLY A 37 16.01 8.32 2.44
C GLY A 37 15.67 7.26 3.50
N MET A 38 14.49 6.66 3.44
CA MET A 38 13.95 5.78 4.50
C MET A 38 14.14 4.28 4.22
N MET A 39 14.71 3.91 3.06
CA MET A 39 14.86 2.51 2.65
C MET A 39 15.56 1.64 3.71
N HIS A 40 16.49 2.24 4.46
CA HIS A 40 17.26 1.56 5.51
C HIS A 40 16.46 1.16 6.75
N TYR A 41 15.21 1.63 6.89
CA TYR A 41 14.29 1.24 7.97
C TYR A 41 13.52 -0.04 7.68
N PHE A 42 13.48 -0.49 6.43
CA PHE A 42 12.65 -1.60 6.00
C PHE A 42 13.52 -2.77 5.53
N ASP A 43 13.28 -3.96 6.07
CA ASP A 43 13.91 -5.19 5.60
C ASP A 43 13.25 -5.69 4.30
N ALA A 44 11.99 -5.33 4.08
CA ALA A 44 11.25 -5.61 2.85
C ALA A 44 10.25 -4.49 2.53
N VAL A 45 10.17 -4.12 1.25
CA VAL A 45 9.20 -3.16 0.71
C VAL A 45 8.32 -3.88 -0.32
N SER A 46 7.02 -3.83 -0.12
CA SER A 46 6.05 -4.59 -0.91
C SER A 46 4.84 -3.74 -1.31
N GLY A 47 4.97 -3.04 -2.44
CA GLY A 47 3.84 -2.46 -3.17
C GLY A 47 3.00 -3.49 -3.92
N THR A 48 1.98 -3.02 -4.62
CA THR A 48 1.07 -3.83 -5.42
C THR A 48 1.70 -4.08 -6.79
N PRO A 49 1.80 -5.33 -7.25
CA PRO A 49 2.30 -5.62 -8.58
C PRO A 49 1.34 -5.03 -9.62
N ILE A 50 1.91 -4.37 -10.62
CA ILE A 50 1.18 -3.94 -11.82
C ILE A 50 1.10 -5.15 -12.74
N ILE A 51 -0.10 -5.70 -12.92
CA ILE A 51 -0.34 -6.79 -13.87
C ILE A 51 -0.82 -6.18 -15.18
N MET A 52 -0.01 -6.32 -16.21
CA MET A 52 -0.34 -5.93 -17.57
C MET A 52 -1.02 -7.11 -18.29
N ARG A 53 -2.30 -6.99 -18.68
CA ARG A 53 -3.00 -7.99 -19.53
C ARG A 53 -3.32 -7.46 -20.92
N PRO A 54 -2.95 -8.14 -22.02
CA PRO A 54 -3.33 -7.70 -23.37
C PRO A 54 -4.84 -7.51 -23.48
N LYS A 55 -5.28 -6.45 -24.18
CA LYS A 55 -6.70 -6.19 -24.45
C LYS A 55 -7.00 -6.54 -25.92
N PRO A 56 -7.31 -7.82 -26.24
CA PRO A 56 -7.55 -8.21 -27.63
C PRO A 56 -8.84 -7.55 -28.17
N GLY A 57 -8.75 -6.92 -29.34
CA GLY A 57 -9.91 -6.53 -30.16
C GLY A 57 -10.30 -5.04 -30.18
N VAL A 58 -9.48 -4.12 -29.68
CA VAL A 58 -9.74 -2.67 -29.80
C VAL A 58 -8.97 -2.11 -30.99
N GLN A 59 -9.66 -1.71 -32.06
CA GLN A 59 -9.04 -1.00 -33.17
C GLN A 59 -8.47 0.35 -32.69
N GLN A 60 -7.30 0.74 -33.21
CA GLN A 60 -6.73 2.08 -33.00
C GLN A 60 -7.79 3.15 -33.33
N GLN A 61 -8.26 3.86 -32.31
CA GLN A 61 -9.06 5.07 -32.46
C GLN A 61 -8.16 6.27 -32.18
N GLU A 62 -8.24 7.29 -33.04
CA GLU A 62 -7.58 8.56 -32.76
C GLU A 62 -8.12 9.18 -31.48
N MET A 63 -7.21 9.72 -30.66
CA MET A 63 -7.59 10.42 -29.43
C MET A 63 -8.47 11.63 -29.77
N PRO A 64 -9.67 11.77 -29.18
CA PRO A 64 -10.53 12.93 -29.43
C PRO A 64 -9.81 14.25 -29.18
N GLU A 65 -9.95 15.24 -30.06
CA GLU A 65 -9.29 16.55 -29.91
C GLU A 65 -9.59 17.24 -28.57
N THR A 66 -10.78 17.01 -28.02
CA THR A 66 -11.20 17.53 -26.71
C THR A 66 -10.31 16.97 -25.59
N LEU A 67 -9.93 15.70 -25.66
CA LEU A 67 -9.04 15.04 -24.72
C LEU A 67 -7.59 15.49 -24.90
N GLN A 68 -7.13 15.67 -26.15
CA GLN A 68 -5.79 16.21 -26.44
C GLN A 68 -5.60 17.62 -25.85
N LYS A 69 -6.62 18.49 -25.98
CA LYS A 69 -6.62 19.84 -25.41
C LYS A 69 -6.58 19.82 -23.88
N ARG A 70 -7.35 18.93 -23.24
CA ARG A 70 -7.34 18.73 -21.78
C ARG A 70 -5.99 18.23 -21.30
N LEU A 71 -5.36 17.28 -22.00
CA LEU A 71 -4.06 16.74 -21.64
C LEU A 71 -2.97 17.81 -21.73
N THR A 72 -2.97 18.60 -22.81
CA THR A 72 -2.02 19.70 -22.98
C THR A 72 -2.19 20.77 -21.90
N ALA A 73 -3.42 21.09 -21.52
CA ALA A 73 -3.70 22.03 -20.45
C ALA A 73 -3.27 21.48 -19.08
N ALA A 74 -3.53 20.21 -18.80
CA ALA A 74 -3.15 19.56 -17.55
C ALA A 74 -1.63 19.43 -17.40
N LEU A 75 -0.89 19.10 -18.47
CA LEU A 75 0.57 19.04 -18.48
C LEU A 75 1.25 20.41 -18.24
N ARG A 76 0.52 21.51 -18.45
CA ARG A 76 1.01 22.88 -18.24
C ARG A 76 0.54 23.47 -16.92
N GLY A 77 -0.28 22.76 -16.16
CA GLY A 77 -0.79 23.20 -14.87
C GLY A 77 -0.12 22.44 -13.72
N ASP A 78 -0.27 22.98 -12.51
CA ASP A 78 0.37 22.44 -11.29
C ASP A 78 -0.56 21.50 -10.50
N ASN A 79 -1.60 20.94 -11.14
CA ASN A 79 -2.60 20.09 -10.50
C ASN A 79 -2.40 18.62 -10.89
N ASP A 80 -1.61 17.92 -10.07
CA ASP A 80 -1.25 16.51 -10.28
C ASP A 80 -2.47 15.57 -10.31
N GLU A 81 -3.52 15.87 -9.55
CA GLU A 81 -4.74 15.04 -9.52
C GLU A 81 -5.53 15.19 -10.83
N ALA A 82 -5.64 16.41 -11.35
CA ALA A 82 -6.25 16.68 -12.65
C ALA A 82 -5.42 16.09 -13.79
N LEU A 83 -4.09 16.14 -13.70
CA LEU A 83 -3.19 15.51 -14.65
C LEU A 83 -3.35 13.98 -14.65
N ARG A 84 -3.44 13.37 -13.46
CA ARG A 84 -3.67 11.92 -13.32
C ARG A 84 -4.97 11.46 -13.96
N GLN A 85 -6.07 12.18 -13.72
CA GLN A 85 -7.37 11.85 -14.34
C GLN A 85 -7.31 11.92 -15.87
N VAL A 86 -6.69 12.96 -16.42
CA VAL A 86 -6.62 13.15 -17.87
C VAL A 86 -5.66 12.14 -18.52
N LEU A 87 -4.57 11.76 -17.84
CA LEU A 87 -3.68 10.69 -18.28
C LEU A 87 -4.37 9.32 -18.29
N ASP A 88 -5.20 9.02 -17.28
CA ASP A 88 -5.99 7.78 -17.24
C ASP A 88 -6.97 7.72 -18.43
N GLU A 89 -7.66 8.82 -18.75
CA GLU A 89 -8.52 8.89 -19.94
C GLU A 89 -7.73 8.75 -21.25
N ALA A 90 -6.58 9.43 -21.35
CA ALA A 90 -5.72 9.42 -22.54
C ALA A 90 -5.03 8.07 -22.79
N SER A 91 -4.77 7.31 -21.73
CA SER A 91 -4.09 6.00 -21.80
C SER A 91 -4.83 5.00 -22.71
N THR A 92 -6.17 5.10 -22.79
CA THR A 92 -7.03 4.26 -23.62
C THR A 92 -6.79 4.46 -25.12
N PHE A 93 -6.27 5.61 -25.53
CA PHE A 93 -6.03 5.98 -26.93
C PHE A 93 -4.56 5.93 -27.33
N ALA A 94 -3.64 6.18 -26.40
CA ALA A 94 -2.19 6.09 -26.66
C ALA A 94 -1.75 4.65 -26.91
N HIS A 95 -2.47 3.69 -26.33
CA HIS A 95 -2.13 2.28 -26.44
C HIS A 95 -3.38 1.37 -26.55
N PRO A 96 -4.08 1.38 -27.69
CA PRO A 96 -5.33 0.62 -27.87
C PRO A 96 -5.11 -0.91 -27.85
N ASP A 97 -3.90 -1.37 -28.17
CA ASP A 97 -3.48 -2.77 -28.08
C ASP A 97 -2.75 -3.13 -26.78
N THR A 98 -2.51 -2.16 -25.88
CA THR A 98 -1.82 -2.46 -24.63
C THR A 98 -2.78 -2.67 -23.47
N THR A 99 -2.14 -2.97 -22.37
CA THR A 99 -2.56 -3.91 -21.39
C THR A 99 -3.52 -3.29 -20.40
N VAL A 100 -4.61 -3.99 -20.05
CA VAL A 100 -5.35 -3.70 -18.82
C VAL A 100 -4.35 -3.74 -17.68
N VAL A 101 -4.13 -2.61 -17.04
CA VAL A 101 -3.35 -2.49 -15.82
C VAL A 101 -4.29 -2.86 -14.67
N ASP A 102 -4.20 -4.11 -14.22
CA ASP A 102 -4.83 -4.53 -12.98
C ASP A 102 -3.81 -4.47 -11.84
N ARG A 103 -4.26 -4.01 -10.69
CA ARG A 103 -3.48 -4.02 -9.45
C ARG A 103 -3.96 -5.23 -8.65
N GLY A 104 -3.37 -6.39 -8.94
CA GLY A 104 -3.69 -7.64 -8.24
C GLY A 104 -3.16 -7.65 -6.80
N ASP A 105 -3.70 -8.52 -5.94
CA ASP A 105 -3.12 -8.82 -4.61
C ASP A 105 -3.09 -7.62 -3.62
N LYS A 106 -4.13 -6.78 -3.67
CA LYS A 106 -4.33 -5.68 -2.71
C LYS A 106 -4.66 -6.21 -1.31
N LYS A 107 -4.31 -5.43 -0.27
CA LYS A 107 -4.88 -5.62 1.08
C LYS A 107 -6.42 -5.59 0.96
N PRO A 108 -7.15 -6.53 1.59
CA PRO A 108 -6.73 -7.37 2.73
C PRO A 108 -6.14 -8.75 2.35
N GLY A 109 -5.75 -9.02 1.11
CA GLY A 109 -5.10 -10.29 0.75
C GLY A 109 -3.76 -10.49 1.46
N ALA A 110 -3.53 -11.70 1.99
CA ALA A 110 -2.35 -12.03 2.80
C ALA A 110 -1.10 -12.44 1.99
N THR A 111 -1.23 -12.67 0.68
CA THR A 111 -0.15 -13.23 -0.16
C THR A 111 1.16 -12.44 -0.06
N ARG A 112 1.08 -11.10 -0.12
CA ARG A 112 2.27 -10.24 -0.04
C ARG A 112 2.93 -10.26 1.33
N LEU A 113 2.14 -10.31 2.39
CA LEU A 113 2.64 -10.49 3.75
C LEU A 113 3.35 -11.83 3.88
N LEU A 114 2.71 -12.93 3.46
CA LEU A 114 3.27 -14.28 3.54
C LEU A 114 4.59 -14.40 2.77
N ARG A 115 4.65 -13.87 1.54
CA ARG A 115 5.90 -13.84 0.76
C ARG A 115 7.01 -13.03 1.44
N SER A 116 6.66 -11.90 2.06
CA SER A 116 7.63 -11.06 2.77
C SER A 116 8.18 -11.77 4.01
N LEU A 117 7.32 -12.45 4.77
CA LEU A 117 7.72 -13.26 5.93
C LEU A 117 8.60 -14.45 5.52
N GLU A 118 8.27 -15.12 4.42
CA GLU A 118 9.05 -16.22 3.86
C GLU A 118 10.43 -15.73 3.38
N HIS A 119 10.48 -14.63 2.63
CA HIS A 119 11.72 -14.03 2.14
C HIS A 119 12.68 -13.65 3.27
N LEU A 120 12.13 -13.12 4.37
CA LEU A 120 12.88 -12.74 5.56
C LEU A 120 13.14 -13.90 6.53
N ALA A 121 12.68 -15.11 6.18
CA ALA A 121 12.76 -16.31 7.01
C ALA A 121 12.23 -16.10 8.44
N VAL A 122 11.13 -15.33 8.60
CA VAL A 122 10.55 -15.01 9.90
C VAL A 122 9.87 -16.25 10.51
N PRO A 123 10.35 -16.75 11.67
CA PRO A 123 9.80 -17.94 12.29
C PRO A 123 8.30 -17.85 12.67
N PRO A 124 7.57 -18.97 12.73
CA PRO A 124 6.16 -19.04 13.13
C PRO A 124 5.81 -18.47 14.50
N ASP A 125 6.74 -18.58 15.45
CA ASP A 125 6.58 -18.15 16.84
C ASP A 125 6.85 -16.66 17.06
N VAL A 126 7.42 -15.97 16.06
CA VAL A 126 7.64 -14.51 16.13
C VAL A 126 6.30 -13.78 16.01
N PRO A 127 5.92 -12.94 16.99
CA PRO A 127 4.68 -12.17 16.93
C PRO A 127 4.72 -11.11 15.83
N VAL A 128 3.56 -10.82 15.23
CA VAL A 128 3.44 -9.85 14.12
C VAL A 128 2.44 -8.77 14.48
N THR A 129 2.89 -7.51 14.46
CA THR A 129 2.02 -6.34 14.65
C THR A 129 1.84 -5.60 13.34
N SER A 130 0.60 -5.36 12.92
CA SER A 130 0.29 -4.52 11.75
C SER A 130 -0.06 -3.10 12.18
N TYR A 131 0.53 -2.12 11.49
CA TYR A 131 0.24 -0.70 11.65
C TYR A 131 -0.36 -0.16 10.35
N GLY A 132 -1.49 0.53 10.44
CA GLY A 132 -2.15 1.14 9.29
C GLY A 132 -3.21 2.15 9.69
N ASP A 133 -3.88 2.76 8.72
CA ASP A 133 -4.97 3.72 8.95
C ASP A 133 -6.36 3.09 8.75
N GLN A 134 -6.41 1.86 8.24
CA GLN A 134 -7.64 1.15 7.88
C GLN A 134 -7.70 -0.26 8.45
N ALA A 135 -8.93 -0.77 8.62
CA ALA A 135 -9.14 -2.16 9.03
C ALA A 135 -8.61 -3.18 8.00
N SER A 136 -8.50 -2.80 6.72
CA SER A 136 -7.90 -3.64 5.67
C SER A 136 -6.42 -3.94 5.93
N ASP A 137 -5.71 -3.03 6.62
CA ASP A 137 -4.31 -3.21 7.02
C ASP A 137 -4.15 -4.24 8.13
N VAL A 138 -5.16 -4.39 8.99
CA VAL A 138 -5.15 -5.42 10.04
C VAL A 138 -5.66 -6.75 9.48
N LYS A 139 -6.72 -6.73 8.66
CA LYS A 139 -7.32 -7.94 8.07
C LYS A 139 -6.35 -8.77 7.25
N GLN A 140 -5.27 -8.19 6.73
CA GLN A 140 -4.23 -8.97 6.03
C GLN A 140 -3.52 -10.00 6.94
N LEU A 141 -3.56 -9.81 8.27
CA LEU A 141 -3.01 -10.75 9.24
C LEU A 141 -3.92 -11.97 9.48
N GLN A 142 -5.15 -11.98 8.95
CA GLN A 142 -6.15 -13.03 9.25
C GLN A 142 -5.60 -14.44 8.98
N THR A 143 -4.90 -14.64 7.87
CA THR A 143 -4.29 -15.94 7.56
C THR A 143 -3.24 -16.37 8.60
N LEU A 144 -2.53 -15.43 9.22
CA LEU A 144 -1.59 -15.75 10.30
C LEU A 144 -2.34 -16.08 11.60
N ALA A 145 -3.41 -15.35 11.90
CA ALA A 145 -4.28 -15.62 13.05
C ALA A 145 -4.89 -17.03 12.95
N ASP A 146 -5.40 -17.41 11.77
CA ASP A 146 -5.97 -18.73 11.49
C ASP A 146 -4.93 -19.87 11.66
N GLN A 147 -3.64 -19.56 11.47
CA GLN A 147 -2.52 -20.46 11.72
C GLN A 147 -2.10 -20.52 13.20
N GLY A 148 -2.77 -19.77 14.08
CA GLY A 148 -2.45 -19.70 15.51
C GLY A 148 -1.23 -18.84 15.83
N ARG A 149 -0.75 -18.00 14.90
CA ARG A 149 0.32 -17.05 15.21
C ARG A 149 -0.19 -15.95 16.13
N HIS A 150 0.69 -15.44 16.99
CA HIS A 150 0.40 -14.25 17.79
C HIS A 150 0.42 -13.01 16.89
N VAL A 151 -0.72 -12.35 16.76
CA VAL A 151 -0.87 -11.16 15.91
C VAL A 151 -1.62 -10.05 16.62
N ASP A 152 -1.20 -8.81 16.38
CA ASP A 152 -1.82 -7.59 16.90
C ASP A 152 -2.04 -6.57 15.79
N GLY A 153 -3.09 -5.76 15.95
CA GLY A 153 -3.41 -4.63 15.08
C GLY A 153 -3.23 -3.29 15.76
N VAL A 154 -2.79 -2.29 15.00
CA VAL A 154 -2.82 -0.88 15.37
C VAL A 154 -3.39 -0.07 14.21
N ILE A 155 -4.52 0.57 14.45
CA ILE A 155 -5.11 1.54 13.52
C ILE A 155 -4.80 2.94 14.04
N VAL A 156 -4.04 3.72 13.28
CA VAL A 156 -3.77 5.13 13.57
C VAL A 156 -4.63 5.98 12.65
N ASN A 157 -5.77 6.45 13.17
CA ASN A 157 -6.71 7.25 12.39
C ASN A 157 -7.55 8.15 13.30
N PRO A 158 -7.24 9.46 13.39
CA PRO A 158 -7.93 10.39 14.28
C PRO A 158 -9.39 10.65 13.88
N GLN A 159 -9.81 10.26 12.68
CA GLN A 159 -11.17 10.49 12.19
C GLN A 159 -12.16 9.41 12.65
N ARG A 160 -11.68 8.34 13.28
CA ARG A 160 -12.55 7.26 13.75
C ARG A 160 -13.24 7.63 15.06
N SER A 161 -14.48 7.18 15.22
CA SER A 161 -15.26 7.38 16.45
C SER A 161 -14.81 6.48 17.62
N ASP A 162 -14.02 5.45 17.34
CA ASP A 162 -13.55 4.44 18.31
C ASP A 162 -12.08 4.63 18.73
N VAL A 163 -11.50 5.82 18.48
CA VAL A 163 -10.19 6.21 19.02
C VAL A 163 -10.14 6.01 20.54
N GLY A 164 -9.03 5.44 21.01
CA GLY A 164 -8.81 5.08 22.42
C GLY A 164 -9.37 3.72 22.82
N GLN A 165 -10.05 3.01 21.91
CA GLN A 165 -10.61 1.68 22.18
C GLN A 165 -9.71 0.54 21.68
N LYS A 166 -9.94 -0.64 22.26
CA LYS A 166 -9.49 -1.92 21.72
C LYS A 166 -10.67 -2.60 21.03
N ILE A 167 -10.53 -2.91 19.75
CA ILE A 167 -11.55 -3.54 18.93
C ILE A 167 -11.05 -4.90 18.41
N ASP A 168 -11.97 -5.74 17.99
CA ASP A 168 -11.66 -6.95 17.22
C ASP A 168 -11.75 -6.65 15.73
N VAL A 169 -10.69 -6.96 14.98
CA VAL A 169 -10.69 -6.90 13.51
C VAL A 169 -10.44 -8.29 12.96
N ALA A 170 -11.51 -9.02 12.69
CA ALA A 170 -11.45 -10.38 12.13
C ALA A 170 -10.68 -11.37 13.04
N GLY A 171 -10.96 -11.34 14.35
CA GLY A 171 -10.31 -12.19 15.34
C GLY A 171 -8.96 -11.66 15.85
N ILE A 172 -8.55 -10.46 15.42
CA ILE A 172 -7.26 -9.86 15.77
C ILE A 172 -7.48 -8.71 16.77
N PRO A 173 -6.88 -8.78 17.98
CA PRO A 173 -6.89 -7.67 18.93
C PRO A 173 -6.26 -6.41 18.32
N THR A 174 -7.01 -5.31 18.28
CA THR A 174 -6.59 -4.10 17.57
C THR A 174 -6.75 -2.85 18.43
N ARG A 175 -5.70 -2.05 18.59
CA ARG A 175 -5.75 -0.72 19.22
C ARG A 175 -6.10 0.34 18.18
N VAL A 176 -6.96 1.29 18.53
CA VAL A 176 -7.25 2.46 17.69
C VAL A 176 -6.67 3.71 18.36
N LEU A 177 -5.77 4.39 17.66
CA LEU A 177 -5.03 5.56 18.15
C LEU A 177 -5.32 6.79 17.29
N SER A 178 -5.21 7.97 17.88
CA SER A 178 -5.39 9.22 17.15
C SER A 178 -4.12 9.65 16.41
N SER A 179 -2.95 9.31 16.96
CA SER A 179 -1.65 9.60 16.36
C SER A 179 -0.62 8.48 16.62
N MET A 180 0.48 8.51 15.86
CA MET A 180 1.63 7.62 16.09
C MET A 180 2.44 8.01 17.33
N GLU A 181 2.23 9.20 17.89
CA GLU A 181 2.95 9.65 19.10
C GLU A 181 2.47 8.92 20.36
N GLU A 182 1.34 8.23 20.29
CA GLU A 182 0.79 7.37 21.35
C GLU A 182 1.45 5.97 21.41
N LEU A 183 2.47 5.72 20.58
CA LEU A 183 3.17 4.43 20.44
C LEU A 183 4.51 4.35 21.18
#